data_AF-A0A6P9EUI3-F1
#
_entry.id   AF-A0A6P9EUI3-F1
#
_cell.length_a   1.000
_cell.length_b   1.000
_cell.length_c   1.000
_cell.angle_alpha   90.00
_cell.angle_beta   90.00
_cell.angle_gamma   90.00
#
_symmetry.space_group_name_H-M   'P 1'
#
loop_
_entity.id
_entity.type
_entity.pdbx_description
1 polymer ?
#
loop_
_entity_poly.entity_id
_entity_poly.type
_entity_poly.pdbx_seq_one_letter_code
_entity_poly.pdbx_strand_id
1 'polypeptide(L)'
;MTLPGLAIGDSSTLPRRLNMLFGDSSADSDFNPKCLLVKLIMLSPLTKDWPSLSSTPIDQECCVFKVHRSLRQINPAAYEPDLLAIGPYHRGKDHLSFMEKHKLIILQRMLKRRNENSAKRYITAMIEKEERARRFYADQFPELSKVEFVEMMLLDGCFIIELFRDRSQHRG
;
A
#
# COMPACT_ATOMS: atom_id res chain seq x y z
N MET A 1 -12.49 32.24 27.95
CA MET A 1 -12.06 32.56 26.58
C MET A 1 -11.94 31.24 25.82
N THR A 2 -12.96 30.92 25.04
CA THR A 2 -13.12 29.68 24.29
C THR A 2 -12.69 29.93 22.85
N LEU A 3 -11.77 29.12 22.32
CA LEU A 3 -11.35 29.16 20.92
C LEU A 3 -12.46 28.56 20.02
N PRO A 4 -12.77 29.15 18.86
CA PRO A 4 -13.74 28.59 17.92
C PRO A 4 -13.07 27.73 16.84
N GLY A 5 -13.74 26.62 16.51
CA GLY A 5 -14.02 26.22 15.13
C GLY A 5 -12.95 25.44 14.36
N LEU A 6 -12.91 24.11 14.52
CA LEU A 6 -12.42 23.22 13.48
C LEU A 6 -13.58 22.95 12.51
N ALA A 7 -13.64 23.74 11.43
CA ALA A 7 -14.60 23.54 10.35
C ALA A 7 -14.30 22.21 9.64
N ILE A 8 -15.36 21.41 9.47
CA ILE A 8 -15.39 20.17 8.71
C ILE A 8 -15.03 20.52 7.26
N GLY A 9 -13.85 20.08 6.82
CA GLY A 9 -13.31 20.36 5.50
C GLY A 9 -14.12 19.73 4.36
N ASP A 10 -14.37 20.55 3.35
CA ASP A 10 -15.10 20.26 2.12
C ASP A 10 -14.65 19.00 1.36
N SER A 11 -15.61 18.41 0.66
CA SER A 11 -15.49 17.25 -0.25
C SER A 11 -14.56 17.48 -1.47
N SER A 12 -13.91 18.65 -1.57
CA SER A 12 -13.06 19.06 -2.70
C SER A 12 -11.59 18.65 -2.57
N THR A 13 -11.19 18.02 -1.45
CA THR A 13 -9.81 17.61 -1.16
C THR A 13 -9.50 16.15 -1.53
N LEU A 14 -10.42 15.45 -2.17
CA LEU A 14 -10.17 14.09 -2.66
C LEU A 14 -9.15 14.13 -3.82
N PRO A 15 -8.11 13.28 -3.80
CA PRO A 15 -7.07 13.28 -4.83
C PRO A 15 -7.67 12.95 -6.21
N ARG A 16 -7.11 13.54 -7.27
CA ARG A 16 -7.63 13.45 -8.64
C ARG A 16 -7.88 12.01 -9.14
N ARG A 17 -7.16 11.02 -8.62
CA ARG A 17 -7.36 9.59 -8.92
C ARG A 17 -8.59 8.97 -8.25
N LEU A 18 -8.99 9.45 -7.08
CA LEU A 18 -10.25 9.03 -6.44
C LEU A 18 -11.47 9.73 -7.06
N ASN A 19 -11.30 10.89 -7.68
CA ASN A 19 -12.38 11.53 -8.44
C ASN A 19 -12.75 10.78 -9.73
N MET A 20 -11.85 9.92 -10.26
CA MET A 20 -12.17 9.01 -11.38
C MET A 20 -13.11 7.86 -11.00
N LEU A 21 -13.49 7.71 -9.73
CA LEU A 21 -14.45 6.68 -9.29
C LEU A 21 -15.91 6.97 -9.68
N PHE A 22 -16.17 8.00 -10.49
CA PHE A 22 -17.50 8.45 -10.89
C PHE A 22 -17.81 8.37 -12.40
N GLY A 23 -17.02 7.63 -13.21
CA GLY A 23 -17.25 7.58 -14.66
C GLY A 23 -16.97 6.21 -15.30
N ASP A 24 -18.05 5.59 -15.75
CA ASP A 24 -18.27 4.48 -16.68
C ASP A 24 -17.24 3.36 -16.95
N SER A 25 -17.79 2.17 -16.72
CA SER A 25 -17.42 0.82 -17.10
C SER A 25 -16.92 0.64 -18.54
N SER A 26 -15.70 0.14 -18.69
CA SER A 26 -15.43 -0.96 -19.63
C SER A 26 -14.45 -1.94 -18.98
N ALA A 27 -14.87 -3.20 -18.94
CA ALA A 27 -14.14 -4.29 -18.31
C ALA A 27 -13.30 -4.99 -19.37
N ASP A 28 -11.98 -4.91 -19.26
CA ASP A 28 -11.10 -5.90 -19.89
C ASP A 28 -10.81 -7.00 -18.88
N SER A 29 -11.51 -8.11 -19.10
CA SER A 29 -11.39 -9.36 -18.38
C SER A 29 -10.32 -10.22 -19.06
N ASP A 30 -9.05 -10.09 -18.65
CA ASP A 30 -8.09 -11.16 -18.92
C ASP A 30 -6.94 -11.23 -17.89
N PHE A 31 -7.26 -10.99 -16.62
CA PHE A 31 -6.32 -11.24 -15.53
C PHE A 31 -6.59 -12.58 -14.86
N ASN A 32 -5.69 -13.54 -15.05
CA ASN A 32 -5.67 -14.80 -14.32
C ASN A 32 -4.86 -14.66 -13.01
N PRO A 33 -5.51 -14.63 -11.83
CA PRO A 33 -4.84 -14.46 -10.54
C PRO A 33 -3.93 -15.64 -10.15
N LYS A 34 -3.93 -16.76 -10.91
CA LYS A 34 -3.09 -17.93 -10.63
C LYS A 34 -1.60 -17.68 -10.89
N CYS A 35 -1.21 -16.67 -11.68
CA CYS A 35 0.20 -16.35 -11.98
C CYS A 35 0.92 -15.53 -10.90
N LEU A 36 0.23 -14.99 -9.89
CA LEU A 36 0.85 -14.22 -8.81
C LEU A 36 1.23 -15.11 -7.64
N LEU A 37 2.34 -15.84 -7.77
CA LEU A 37 3.14 -16.20 -6.60
C LEU A 37 3.96 -14.95 -6.26
N VAL A 38 3.33 -14.11 -5.45
CA VAL A 38 3.93 -12.90 -4.89
C VAL A 38 5.28 -13.26 -4.28
N LYS A 39 6.37 -12.72 -4.86
CA LYS A 39 7.71 -12.64 -4.26
C LYS A 39 7.75 -11.62 -3.09
N LEU A 40 6.63 -11.34 -2.41
CA LEU A 40 6.65 -10.99 -0.99
C LEU A 40 6.47 -12.33 -0.27
N ILE A 41 7.49 -12.95 0.29
CA ILE A 41 8.37 -12.41 1.32
C ILE A 41 9.78 -12.94 1.01
N MET A 42 10.66 -12.09 0.50
CA MET A 42 12.10 -12.30 0.69
C MET A 42 12.45 -11.40 1.88
N LEU A 43 12.69 -11.91 3.09
CA LEU A 43 13.30 -13.18 3.43
C LEU A 43 12.63 -13.75 4.70
N SER A 44 12.59 -15.08 4.77
CA SER A 44 12.64 -15.82 6.03
C SER A 44 13.71 -15.23 6.97
N PRO A 45 13.65 -15.49 8.28
CA PRO A 45 14.64 -14.95 9.20
C PRO A 45 16.04 -15.44 8.80
N LEU A 46 16.86 -14.57 8.21
CA LEU A 46 18.29 -14.60 8.46
C LEU A 46 18.52 -14.13 9.89
N THR A 47 18.00 -14.89 10.86
CA THR A 47 18.32 -14.77 12.28
C THR A 47 19.20 -15.94 12.63
N LYS A 48 20.47 -15.87 12.24
CA LYS A 48 21.51 -16.58 12.99
C LYS A 48 22.66 -15.69 13.42
N ASP A 49 22.95 -14.60 12.71
CA ASP A 49 24.04 -13.69 13.11
C ASP A 49 23.66 -12.21 12.90
N TRP A 50 22.64 -11.71 13.62
CA TRP A 50 22.51 -10.26 13.78
C TRP A 50 23.35 -9.85 15.00
N PRO A 51 24.46 -9.10 14.85
CA PRO A 51 25.22 -8.64 15.99
C PRO A 51 24.31 -7.77 16.86
N SER A 52 24.33 -8.05 18.15
CA SER A 52 23.60 -7.33 19.19
C SER A 52 23.94 -5.85 19.15
N LEU A 53 23.18 -5.07 18.35
CA LEU A 53 23.09 -3.62 18.45
C LEU A 53 22.21 -3.27 19.66
N SER A 54 22.61 -3.72 20.84
CA SER A 54 22.01 -3.33 22.11
C SER A 54 22.71 -2.06 22.60
N SER A 55 22.15 -0.90 22.26
CA SER A 55 22.20 0.34 23.08
C SER A 55 21.83 1.61 22.28
N THR A 56 20.69 1.60 21.57
CA THR A 56 19.97 2.86 21.35
C THR A 56 18.50 2.65 21.68
N PRO A 57 17.84 3.59 22.37
CA PRO A 57 16.39 3.54 22.55
C PRO A 57 15.76 3.87 21.20
N ILE A 58 15.65 2.85 20.33
CA ILE A 58 14.84 2.96 19.12
C ILE A 58 13.40 3.06 19.61
N ASP A 59 12.77 4.22 19.46
CA ASP A 59 11.32 4.38 19.60
C ASP A 59 10.65 3.24 18.82
N GLN A 60 10.10 2.27 19.54
CA GLN A 60 9.73 0.92 19.05
C GLN A 60 8.46 0.93 18.19
N GLU A 61 8.42 1.73 17.13
CA GLU A 61 7.44 1.58 16.06
C GLU A 61 8.08 1.28 14.71
N CYS A 62 9.37 1.51 14.46
CA CYS A 62 9.95 1.19 13.14
C CYS A 62 10.22 -0.32 12.94
N CYS A 63 9.62 -0.94 11.92
CA CYS A 63 9.81 -2.36 11.59
C CYS A 63 9.92 -2.69 10.08
N VAL A 64 9.86 -1.68 9.19
CA VAL A 64 9.90 -1.84 7.73
C VAL A 64 11.10 -1.10 7.16
N PHE A 65 12.14 -1.86 6.80
CA PHE A 65 13.44 -1.34 6.40
C PHE A 65 13.68 -1.47 4.90
N LYS A 66 14.35 -0.49 4.32
CA LYS A 66 14.89 -0.59 2.96
C LYS A 66 16.11 -1.51 2.97
N VAL A 67 16.21 -2.38 1.97
CA VAL A 67 17.39 -3.25 1.80
C VAL A 67 18.64 -2.38 1.64
N HIS A 68 19.67 -2.68 2.44
CA HIS A 68 20.92 -1.94 2.43
C HIS A 68 21.55 -1.90 1.03
N ARG A 69 22.12 -0.74 0.66
CA ARG A 69 22.65 -0.48 -0.69
C ARG A 69 23.65 -1.55 -1.15
N SER A 70 24.54 -1.98 -0.26
CA SER A 70 25.56 -2.99 -0.59
C SER A 70 24.95 -4.34 -0.97
N LEU A 71 23.90 -4.78 -0.28
CA LEU A 71 23.20 -6.03 -0.62
C LEU A 71 22.50 -5.91 -1.97
N ARG A 72 21.86 -4.77 -2.20
CA ARG A 72 21.17 -4.48 -3.44
C ARG A 72 22.12 -4.43 -4.65
N GLN A 73 23.36 -3.99 -4.47
CA GLN A 73 24.35 -3.95 -5.55
C GLN A 73 24.83 -5.34 -5.97
N ILE A 74 24.82 -6.33 -5.07
CA ILE A 74 25.21 -7.71 -5.38
C ILE A 74 24.23 -8.34 -6.37
N ASN A 75 22.93 -8.13 -6.15
CA ASN A 75 21.89 -8.61 -7.06
C ASN A 75 20.72 -7.63 -7.13
N PRO A 76 20.77 -6.61 -8.00
CA PRO A 76 19.72 -5.61 -8.11
C PRO A 76 18.35 -6.20 -8.44
N ALA A 77 18.30 -7.22 -9.30
CA ALA A 77 17.06 -7.86 -9.74
C ALA A 77 16.36 -8.65 -8.63
N ALA A 78 17.07 -9.06 -7.57
CA ALA A 78 16.45 -9.72 -6.42
C ALA A 78 15.64 -8.76 -5.53
N TYR A 79 15.93 -7.45 -5.60
CA TYR A 79 15.35 -6.44 -4.71
C TYR A 79 14.58 -5.36 -5.46
N GLU A 80 14.50 -5.43 -6.78
CA GLU A 80 13.63 -4.59 -7.58
C GLU A 80 12.36 -5.39 -7.90
N PRO A 81 11.16 -4.90 -7.52
CA PRO A 81 9.93 -5.53 -7.95
C PRO A 81 9.77 -5.37 -9.46
N ASP A 82 9.39 -6.47 -10.11
CA ASP A 82 9.13 -6.50 -11.55
C ASP A 82 7.69 -6.08 -11.88
N LEU A 83 6.75 -6.35 -10.95
CA LEU A 83 5.32 -6.31 -11.25
C LEU A 83 4.54 -5.36 -10.35
N LEU A 84 4.78 -5.38 -9.04
CA LEU A 84 3.95 -4.71 -8.05
C LEU A 84 4.81 -4.03 -6.98
N ALA A 85 4.55 -2.75 -6.73
CA ALA A 85 5.02 -2.08 -5.52
C ALA A 85 4.01 -2.29 -4.38
N ILE A 86 4.49 -2.53 -3.16
CA ILE A 86 3.69 -2.41 -1.95
C ILE A 86 4.43 -1.47 -1.01
N GLY A 87 3.73 -0.46 -0.53
CA GLY A 87 4.30 0.61 0.26
C GLY A 87 5.15 1.60 -0.56
N PRO A 88 5.82 2.53 0.14
CA PRO A 88 6.42 3.72 -0.45
C PRO A 88 7.78 3.48 -1.12
N TYR A 89 8.53 2.43 -0.75
CA TYR A 89 9.92 2.23 -1.22
C TYR A 89 10.07 2.04 -2.73
N HIS A 90 9.04 1.49 -3.39
CA HIS A 90 9.04 1.24 -4.83
C HIS A 90 7.92 1.99 -5.56
N ARG A 91 7.29 2.97 -4.89
CA ARG A 91 6.18 3.74 -5.47
C ARG A 91 6.66 4.62 -6.63
N GLY A 92 5.78 4.82 -7.61
CA GLY A 92 5.98 5.81 -8.68
C GLY A 92 6.88 5.36 -9.82
N LYS A 93 7.23 4.07 -9.90
CA LYS A 93 8.04 3.54 -11.00
C LYS A 93 7.16 3.20 -12.20
N ASP A 94 7.57 3.65 -13.38
CA ASP A 94 6.78 3.52 -14.60
C ASP A 94 6.45 2.08 -14.95
N HIS A 95 7.42 1.16 -14.79
CA HIS A 95 7.23 -0.26 -15.08
C HIS A 95 6.25 -0.96 -14.13
N LEU A 96 5.91 -0.33 -13.00
CA LEU A 96 4.94 -0.84 -12.02
C LEU A 96 3.55 -0.20 -12.17
N SER A 97 3.40 0.80 -13.04
CA SER A 97 2.17 1.59 -13.18
C SER A 97 0.95 0.76 -13.58
N PHE A 98 1.15 -0.33 -14.32
CA PHE A 98 0.08 -1.26 -14.70
C PHE A 98 -0.61 -1.84 -13.47
N MET A 99 0.17 -2.34 -12.50
CA MET A 99 -0.40 -2.92 -11.30
C MET A 99 -1.01 -1.89 -10.36
N GLU A 100 -0.50 -0.65 -10.34
CA GLU A 100 -1.15 0.44 -9.59
C GLU A 100 -2.58 0.70 -10.10
N LYS A 101 -2.80 0.65 -11.42
CA LYS A 101 -4.16 0.73 -11.99
C LYS A 101 -5.00 -0.49 -11.61
N HIS A 102 -4.40 -1.68 -11.61
CA HIS A 102 -5.11 -2.91 -11.24
C HIS A 102 -5.57 -2.93 -9.77
N LYS A 103 -4.83 -2.30 -8.85
CA LYS A 103 -5.28 -2.12 -7.45
C LYS A 103 -6.58 -1.31 -7.36
N LEU A 104 -6.76 -0.29 -8.19
CA LEU A 104 -8.00 0.49 -8.25
C LEU A 104 -9.18 -0.36 -8.70
N ILE A 105 -8.98 -1.20 -9.72
CA ILE A 105 -10.00 -2.15 -10.20
C ILE A 105 -10.40 -3.11 -9.08
N ILE A 106 -9.42 -3.58 -8.30
CA ILE A 106 -9.67 -4.47 -7.16
C ILE A 106 -10.48 -3.76 -6.06
N LEU A 107 -10.16 -2.51 -5.73
CA LEU A 107 -10.97 -1.71 -4.80
C LEU A 107 -12.42 -1.57 -5.31
N GLN A 108 -12.62 -1.27 -6.60
CA GLN A 108 -13.96 -1.18 -7.19
C GLN A 108 -14.73 -2.51 -7.10
N ARG A 109 -14.06 -3.64 -7.37
CA ARG A 109 -14.65 -4.98 -7.22
C ARG A 109 -15.02 -5.27 -5.77
N MET A 110 -14.18 -4.90 -4.81
CA MET A 110 -14.46 -5.04 -3.38
C MET A 110 -15.71 -4.24 -2.98
N LEU A 111 -15.80 -2.98 -3.40
CA LEU A 111 -16.94 -2.11 -3.12
C LEU A 111 -18.24 -2.67 -3.74
N LYS A 112 -18.19 -3.09 -5.01
CA LYS A 112 -19.33 -3.70 -5.70
C LYS A 112 -19.85 -4.94 -4.98
N ARG A 113 -18.96 -5.85 -4.55
CA ARG A 113 -19.36 -7.04 -3.78
C ARG A 113 -20.02 -6.70 -2.44
N ARG A 114 -19.60 -5.60 -1.80
CA ARG A 114 -20.14 -5.14 -0.52
C ARG A 114 -21.40 -4.28 -0.68
N ASN A 115 -21.87 -4.08 -1.92
CA ASN A 115 -22.96 -3.17 -2.25
C ASN A 115 -22.70 -1.74 -1.72
N GLU A 116 -21.44 -1.28 -1.82
CA GLU A 116 -21.02 0.05 -1.43
C GLU A 116 -20.72 0.89 -2.67
N ASN A 117 -21.21 2.14 -2.69
CA ASN A 117 -21.00 3.08 -3.79
C ASN A 117 -19.84 4.06 -3.53
N SER A 118 -19.17 3.96 -2.37
CA SER A 118 -18.17 4.93 -1.95
C SER A 118 -17.06 4.28 -1.13
N ALA A 119 -15.82 4.72 -1.37
CA ALA A 119 -14.66 4.34 -0.57
C ALA A 119 -14.52 5.15 0.74
N LYS A 120 -15.42 6.12 0.99
CA LYS A 120 -15.26 7.14 2.06
C LYS A 120 -14.91 6.56 3.42
N ARG A 121 -15.62 5.52 3.87
CA ARG A 121 -15.34 4.90 5.19
C ARG A 121 -13.93 4.31 5.27
N TYR A 122 -13.44 3.73 4.17
CA TYR A 122 -12.11 3.13 4.11
C TYR A 122 -11.03 4.20 4.09
N ILE A 123 -11.26 5.30 3.37
CA ILE A 123 -10.36 6.47 3.38
C ILE A 123 -10.27 7.05 4.79
N THR A 124 -11.41 7.27 5.46
CA THR A 124 -11.44 7.77 6.85
C THR A 124 -10.66 6.85 7.78
N ALA A 125 -10.89 5.55 7.71
CA ALA A 125 -10.15 4.57 8.51
C ALA A 125 -8.63 4.62 8.23
N MET A 126 -8.22 4.84 6.98
CA MET A 126 -6.80 4.94 6.62
C MET A 126 -6.19 6.27 7.10
N ILE A 127 -6.91 7.39 7.04
CA ILE A 127 -6.45 8.69 7.58
C ILE A 127 -6.11 8.56 9.07
N GLU A 128 -6.96 7.87 9.84
CA GLU A 128 -6.75 7.65 11.28
C GLU A 128 -5.52 6.77 11.59
N LYS A 129 -5.07 5.95 10.63
CA LYS A 129 -3.93 5.04 10.80
C LYS A 129 -2.66 5.55 10.14
N GLU A 130 -2.74 6.57 9.29
CA GLU A 130 -1.65 7.00 8.42
C GLU A 130 -0.37 7.34 9.19
N GLU A 131 -0.47 8.19 10.21
CA GLU A 131 0.71 8.65 10.96
C GLU A 131 1.43 7.49 11.65
N ARG A 132 0.67 6.58 12.26
CA ARG A 132 1.23 5.36 12.89
C ARG A 132 1.82 4.43 11.84
N ALA A 133 1.13 4.24 10.72
CA ALA A 133 1.62 3.38 9.64
C ALA A 133 2.92 3.91 9.03
N ARG A 134 3.05 5.24 8.89
CA ARG A 134 4.26 5.87 8.38
C ARG A 134 5.46 5.66 9.32
N ARG A 135 5.24 5.65 10.64
CA ARG A 135 6.29 5.36 11.64
C ARG A 135 6.79 3.91 11.62
N PHE A 136 6.09 2.98 10.97
CA PHE A 136 6.61 1.63 10.74
C PHE A 136 7.79 1.61 9.76
N TYR A 137 7.96 2.63 8.91
CA TYR A 137 9.06 2.69 7.96
C TYR A 137 10.29 3.36 8.56
N ALA A 138 11.47 2.82 8.26
CA ALA A 138 12.75 3.37 8.69
C ALA A 138 13.10 4.70 8.02
N ASP A 139 12.72 4.85 6.74
CA ASP A 139 12.94 6.08 5.99
C ASP A 139 11.74 7.01 6.13
N GLN A 140 12.00 8.33 6.09
CA GLN A 140 10.97 9.34 5.93
C GLN A 140 10.69 9.60 4.44
N PHE A 141 9.45 9.99 4.14
CA PHE A 141 9.00 10.26 2.77
C PHE A 141 8.43 11.69 2.67
N PRO A 142 9.28 12.73 2.70
CA PRO A 142 8.82 14.13 2.68
C PRO A 142 8.09 14.49 1.38
N GLU A 143 8.49 13.87 0.26
CA GLU A 143 7.85 14.04 -1.05
C GLU A 143 6.49 13.33 -1.17
N LEU A 144 6.13 12.48 -0.20
CA LEU A 144 4.90 11.70 -0.23
C LEU A 144 3.88 12.29 0.75
N SER A 145 2.91 13.02 0.21
CA SER A 145 1.89 13.68 1.00
C SER A 145 1.06 12.70 1.83
N LYS A 146 0.39 13.18 2.88
CA LYS A 146 -0.54 12.38 3.69
C LYS A 146 -1.63 11.75 2.82
N VAL A 147 -2.15 12.50 1.85
CA VAL A 147 -3.21 12.03 0.94
C VAL A 147 -2.70 10.90 0.05
N GLU A 148 -1.52 11.03 -0.56
CA GLU A 148 -0.96 9.99 -1.41
C GLU A 148 -0.57 8.73 -0.62
N PHE A 149 -0.14 8.89 0.64
CA PHE A 149 0.15 7.76 1.52
C PHE A 149 -1.12 7.02 1.93
N VAL A 150 -2.20 7.73 2.26
CA VAL A 150 -3.53 7.13 2.51
C VAL A 150 -4.03 6.37 1.29
N GLU A 151 -3.92 6.97 0.09
CA GLU A 151 -4.31 6.32 -1.16
C GLU A 151 -3.51 5.02 -1.37
N MET A 152 -2.18 5.08 -1.18
CA MET A 152 -1.30 3.92 -1.24
C MET A 152 -1.73 2.82 -0.25
N MET A 153 -1.91 3.15 1.03
CA MET A 153 -2.32 2.20 2.06
C MET A 153 -3.65 1.53 1.72
N LEU A 154 -4.62 2.30 1.23
CA LEU A 154 -5.92 1.79 0.85
C LEU A 154 -5.82 0.80 -0.31
N LEU A 155 -5.14 1.19 -1.39
CA LEU A 155 -4.99 0.36 -2.58
C LEU A 155 -4.19 -0.92 -2.31
N ASP A 156 -3.08 -0.80 -1.57
CA ASP A 156 -2.23 -1.94 -1.22
C ASP A 156 -2.96 -2.89 -0.27
N GLY A 157 -3.62 -2.36 0.76
CA GLY A 157 -4.39 -3.14 1.72
C GLY A 157 -5.54 -3.91 1.05
N CYS A 158 -6.33 -3.23 0.21
CA CYS A 158 -7.40 -3.87 -0.55
C CYS A 158 -6.88 -4.95 -1.50
N PHE A 159 -5.76 -4.68 -2.19
CA PHE A 159 -5.12 -5.66 -3.06
C PHE A 159 -4.73 -6.93 -2.30
N ILE A 160 -4.06 -6.79 -1.15
CA ILE A 160 -3.62 -7.92 -0.33
C ILE A 160 -4.82 -8.74 0.18
N ILE A 161 -5.87 -8.07 0.68
CA ILE A 161 -7.08 -8.74 1.19
C ILE A 161 -7.76 -9.55 0.08
N GLU A 162 -7.91 -8.97 -1.11
CA GLU A 162 -8.56 -9.64 -2.24
C GLU A 162 -7.71 -10.77 -2.80
N LEU A 163 -6.38 -10.61 -2.85
CA LEU A 163 -5.46 -11.67 -3.23
C LEU A 163 -5.62 -12.92 -2.35
N PHE A 164 -5.72 -12.75 -1.02
CA PHE A 164 -5.93 -13.86 -0.10
C PHE A 164 -7.33 -14.47 -0.22
N ARG A 165 -8.35 -13.65 -0.51
CA ARG A 165 -9.73 -14.11 -0.69
C ARG A 165 -9.89 -14.97 -1.95
N ASP A 166 -9.25 -14.61 -3.06
CA ASP A 166 -9.32 -15.40 -4.29
C ASP A 166 -8.64 -16.77 -4.14
N ARG A 167 -7.59 -16.85 -3.32
CA ARG A 167 -6.89 -18.11 -3.01
C ARG A 167 -7.73 -19.06 -2.13
N SER A 168 -8.57 -18.54 -1.23
CA SER A 168 -9.42 -19.39 -0.39
C SER A 168 -10.60 -20.02 -1.15
N GLN A 169 -11.02 -19.44 -2.29
CA GLN A 169 -12.15 -19.94 -3.08
C GLN A 169 -11.77 -21.06 -4.06
N HIS A 170 -10.47 -21.32 -4.27
CA HIS A 170 -9.96 -22.36 -5.19
C HIS A 170 -9.43 -23.61 -4.46
N ARG A 171 -9.75 -23.77 -3.17
CA ARG A 171 -9.38 -24.91 -2.34
C ARG A 171 -10.58 -25.76 -1.87
N GLY A 172 -11.75 -25.56 -2.49
CA GLY A 172 -12.96 -26.37 -2.29
C GLY A 172 -13.20 -27.31 -3.44
#